data_AF-A0A938D1P1-F1
#
_entry.id   AF-A0A938D1P1-F1
#
_cell.length_a   1.000
_cell.length_b   1.000
_cell.length_c   1.000
_cell.angle_alpha   90.00
_cell.angle_beta   90.00
_cell.angle_gamma   90.00
#
_symmetry.space_group_name_H-M   'P 1'
#
loop_
_entity.id
_entity.type
_entity.pdbx_description
1 polymer ?
#
loop_
_entity_poly.entity_id
_entity_poly.type
_entity_poly.pdbx_seq_one_letter_code
_entity_poly.pdbx_strand_id
1 'polypeptide(L)'
;MALTREAVLAHRVFVVEKRHPVEVAANERDHLVTWLSRRMGAKVSAPDLAALGWNLVGGRLLSAIDGPACQLMYEDRAGRRITVYMTRNPNNRETAFLFRTEGAVRSFYWLDGPLGYAISGEIERAELMPIAKAVYDNLR
;
A
#
# COMPACT_ATOMS: atom_id res chain seq x y z
N MET A 1 0.68 5.72 -27.16
CA MET A 1 -0.49 6.40 -26.55
C MET A 1 -0.63 6.10 -25.05
N ALA A 2 -0.45 4.86 -24.57
CA ALA A 2 -0.52 4.53 -23.13
C ALA A 2 0.59 5.20 -22.28
N LEU A 3 1.85 5.12 -22.73
CA LEU A 3 3.01 5.67 -22.02
C LEU A 3 2.89 7.18 -21.71
N THR A 4 2.42 7.99 -22.67
CA THR A 4 2.25 9.43 -22.47
C THR A 4 1.21 9.74 -21.40
N ARG A 5 0.12 8.95 -21.34
CA ARG A 5 -0.92 9.10 -20.31
C ARG A 5 -0.37 8.75 -18.93
N GLU A 6 0.35 7.65 -18.81
CA GLU A 6 1.01 7.23 -17.55
C GLU A 6 2.02 8.27 -17.07
N ALA A 7 2.86 8.78 -17.97
CA ALA A 7 3.84 9.82 -17.65
C ALA A 7 3.16 11.12 -17.16
N VAL A 8 2.06 11.55 -17.78
CA VAL A 8 1.30 12.74 -17.35
C VAL A 8 0.64 12.52 -15.99
N LEU A 9 0.09 11.34 -15.73
CA LEU A 9 -0.48 11.01 -14.42
C LEU A 9 0.60 11.03 -13.33
N ALA A 10 1.75 10.40 -13.60
CA ALA A 10 2.89 10.42 -12.69
C ALA A 10 3.35 11.85 -12.43
N HIS A 11 3.54 12.66 -13.47
CA HIS A 11 3.94 14.05 -13.33
C HIS A 11 2.99 14.83 -12.41
N ARG A 12 1.66 14.71 -12.60
CA ARG A 12 0.65 15.36 -11.74
C ARG A 12 0.71 14.89 -10.29
N VAL A 13 0.93 13.59 -10.07
CA VAL A 13 1.05 13.01 -8.73
C VAL A 13 2.31 13.49 -8.02
N PHE A 14 3.41 13.77 -8.72
CA PHE A 14 4.68 14.09 -8.07
C PHE A 14 5.01 15.59 -8.05
N VAL A 15 4.65 16.38 -9.06
CA VAL A 15 5.09 17.79 -9.19
C VAL A 15 4.57 18.73 -8.10
N VAL A 16 3.46 18.36 -7.45
CA VAL A 16 2.87 19.13 -6.34
C VAL A 16 3.66 18.94 -5.03
N GLU A 17 4.54 17.94 -4.97
CA GLU A 17 5.31 17.60 -3.78
C GLU A 17 6.62 18.39 -3.74
N LYS A 18 6.81 19.20 -2.68
CA LYS A 18 8.00 20.06 -2.51
C LYS A 18 9.00 19.51 -1.49
N ARG A 19 8.61 18.61 -0.60
CA ARG A 19 9.42 18.24 0.58
C ARG A 19 9.82 16.77 0.62
N HIS A 20 8.97 15.86 0.14
CA HIS A 20 9.24 14.42 0.19
C HIS A 20 8.97 13.73 -1.16
N PRO A 21 9.80 13.98 -2.19
CA PRO A 21 9.56 13.43 -3.53
C PRO A 21 9.76 11.92 -3.62
N VAL A 22 10.56 11.30 -2.74
CA VAL A 22 10.95 9.88 -2.85
C VAL A 22 11.17 9.29 -1.45
N GLU A 23 10.16 8.56 -0.94
CA GLU A 23 10.19 7.73 0.28
C GLU A 23 10.28 8.47 1.64
N VAL A 24 9.49 8.00 2.61
CA VAL A 24 9.55 8.43 4.02
C VAL A 24 9.78 7.19 4.88
N ALA A 25 10.81 7.24 5.73
CA ALA A 25 11.21 6.14 6.59
C ALA A 25 10.26 5.98 7.80
N ALA A 26 10.22 4.77 8.37
CA ALA A 26 9.31 4.45 9.47
C ALA A 26 9.59 5.22 10.78
N ASN A 27 10.79 5.76 10.96
CA ASN A 27 11.13 6.61 12.10
C ASN A 27 10.31 7.92 12.16
N GLU A 28 9.62 8.27 11.06
CA GLU A 28 8.69 9.38 10.97
C GLU A 28 7.25 8.90 10.73
N ARG A 29 6.82 7.78 11.36
CA ARG A 29 5.53 7.11 11.11
C ARG A 29 4.32 8.05 11.06
N ASP A 30 4.16 8.93 12.05
CA ASP A 30 3.02 9.87 12.11
C ASP A 30 3.03 10.85 10.93
N HIS A 31 4.23 11.32 10.56
CA HIS A 31 4.42 12.18 9.41
C HIS A 31 4.17 11.42 8.10
N LEU A 32 4.68 10.18 7.96
CA LEU A 32 4.43 9.29 6.82
C LEU A 32 2.94 9.10 6.56
N VAL A 33 2.16 8.71 7.57
CA VAL A 33 0.72 8.46 7.40
C VAL A 33 -0.06 9.75 7.15
N THR A 34 0.31 10.85 7.79
CA THR A 34 -0.30 12.17 7.55
C THR A 34 -0.05 12.65 6.12
N TRP A 35 1.20 12.53 5.66
CA TRP A 35 1.60 12.89 4.32
C TRP A 35 0.87 12.02 3.28
N LEU A 36 0.93 10.69 3.41
CA LEU A 36 0.24 9.77 2.50
C LEU A 36 -1.28 10.02 2.48
N SER A 37 -1.90 10.26 3.63
CA SER A 37 -3.34 10.57 3.70
C SER A 37 -3.70 11.80 2.87
N ARG A 38 -2.91 12.88 2.98
CA ARG A 38 -3.11 14.10 2.19
C ARG A 38 -2.95 13.84 0.68
N ARG A 39 -1.99 13.00 0.29
CA ARG A 39 -1.75 12.67 -1.13
C ARG A 39 -2.81 11.75 -1.71
N MET A 40 -3.30 10.79 -0.92
CA MET A 40 -4.35 9.87 -1.31
C MET A 40 -5.74 10.53 -1.32
N GLY A 41 -5.93 11.62 -0.57
CA GLY A 41 -7.24 12.25 -0.38
C GLY A 41 -8.20 11.40 0.46
N ALA A 42 -7.65 10.43 1.19
CA ALA A 42 -8.36 9.50 2.05
C ALA A 42 -7.46 9.18 3.25
N LYS A 43 -8.05 8.74 4.37
CA LYS A 43 -7.27 8.35 5.55
C LYS A 43 -6.43 7.11 5.22
N VAL A 44 -5.13 7.23 5.37
CA VAL A 44 -4.15 6.15 5.27
C VAL A 44 -3.59 5.90 6.66
N SER A 45 -3.51 4.65 7.07
CA SER A 45 -2.80 4.21 8.26
C SER A 45 -1.79 3.14 7.89
N ALA A 46 -0.75 3.02 8.72
CA ALA A 46 0.18 1.90 8.67
C ALA A 46 -0.25 0.88 9.72
N PRO A 47 -0.73 -0.31 9.34
CA PRO A 47 -1.06 -1.38 10.28
C PRO A 47 0.14 -1.75 11.16
N ASP A 48 -0.12 -2.06 12.43
CA ASP A 48 0.89 -2.66 13.30
C ASP A 48 0.92 -4.18 13.08
N LEU A 49 2.06 -4.66 12.58
CA LEU A 49 2.30 -6.07 12.29
C LEU A 49 3.44 -6.64 13.15
N ALA A 50 3.91 -5.90 14.16
CA ALA A 50 5.04 -6.29 14.98
C ALA A 50 4.78 -7.61 15.73
N ALA A 51 3.54 -7.83 16.18
CA ALA A 51 3.11 -9.08 16.82
C ALA A 51 3.21 -10.31 15.90
N LEU A 52 3.18 -10.10 14.57
CA LEU A 52 3.38 -11.13 13.55
C LEU A 52 4.83 -11.21 13.06
N GLY A 53 5.74 -10.42 13.65
CA GLY A 53 7.16 -10.40 13.30
C GLY A 53 7.54 -9.48 12.14
N TRP A 54 6.63 -8.60 11.69
CA TRP A 54 6.85 -7.71 10.54
C TRP A 54 6.94 -6.25 10.99
N ASN A 55 8.09 -5.63 10.73
CA ASN A 55 8.34 -4.24 11.10
C ASN A 55 8.15 -3.31 9.90
N LEU A 56 7.52 -2.17 10.11
CA LEU A 56 7.41 -1.14 9.08
C LEU A 56 8.81 -0.59 8.76
N VAL A 57 9.19 -0.62 7.48
CA VAL A 57 10.44 -0.03 6.97
C VAL A 57 10.20 1.43 6.58
N GLY A 58 9.07 1.68 5.93
CA GLY A 58 8.68 3.00 5.46
C GLY A 58 7.57 2.93 4.43
N GLY A 59 7.34 4.04 3.74
CA GLY A 59 6.33 4.11 2.70
C GLY A 59 6.67 5.08 1.58
N ARG A 60 6.02 4.87 0.44
CA ARG A 60 6.22 5.66 -0.77
C ARG A 60 4.90 5.99 -1.44
N LEU A 61 4.84 7.15 -2.08
CA LEU A 61 3.77 7.53 -2.98
C LEU A 61 4.06 6.98 -4.38
N LEU A 62 3.02 6.52 -5.07
CA LEU A 62 3.07 5.94 -6.40
C LEU A 62 2.00 6.61 -7.28
N SER A 63 2.19 6.51 -8.60
CA SER A 63 1.16 6.83 -9.58
C SER A 63 0.53 5.53 -10.09
N ALA A 64 -0.80 5.49 -10.12
CA ALA A 64 -1.59 4.40 -10.66
C ALA A 64 -2.58 4.93 -11.72
N ILE A 65 -3.20 4.00 -12.46
CA ILE A 65 -4.15 4.31 -13.53
C ILE A 65 -5.30 5.21 -13.02
N ASP A 66 -5.80 4.92 -11.82
CA ASP A 66 -6.93 5.60 -11.21
C ASP A 66 -6.53 6.72 -10.24
N GLY A 67 -5.28 7.20 -10.30
CA GLY A 67 -4.78 8.34 -9.52
C GLY A 67 -3.61 7.99 -8.58
N PRO A 68 -3.45 8.72 -7.46
CA PRO A 68 -2.39 8.41 -6.51
C PRO A 68 -2.62 7.03 -5.89
N ALA A 69 -1.52 6.33 -5.64
CA ALA A 69 -1.46 5.14 -4.82
C ALA A 69 -0.34 5.30 -3.80
N CYS A 70 -0.34 4.48 -2.76
CA CYS A 70 0.79 4.40 -1.84
C CYS A 70 1.12 2.95 -1.52
N GLN A 71 2.37 2.75 -1.12
CA GLN A 71 2.88 1.45 -0.72
C GLN A 71 3.63 1.59 0.59
N LEU A 72 3.28 0.76 1.55
CA LEU A 72 4.03 0.56 2.79
C LEU A 72 4.83 -0.72 2.66
N MET A 73 6.08 -0.70 3.10
CA MET A 73 6.97 -1.85 3.08
C MET A 73 7.22 -2.33 4.50
N TYR A 74 7.14 -3.64 4.69
CA TYR A 74 7.46 -4.30 5.94
C TYR A 74 8.54 -5.35 5.73
N GLU A 75 9.34 -5.57 6.76
CA GLU A 75 10.45 -6.50 6.75
C GLU A 75 10.43 -7.37 8.03
N ASP A 76 10.71 -8.66 7.86
CA ASP A 76 10.84 -9.59 8.99
C ASP A 76 12.31 -9.71 9.46
N ARG A 77 12.56 -10.53 10.47
CA ARG A 77 13.92 -10.75 11.00
C ARG A 77 14.87 -11.44 10.01
N ALA A 78 14.35 -12.13 9.00
CA ALA A 78 15.13 -12.79 7.96
C ALA A 78 15.40 -11.87 6.76
N GLY A 79 14.93 -10.62 6.79
CA GLY A 79 15.04 -9.67 5.69
C GLY A 79 14.04 -9.91 4.55
N ARG A 80 13.06 -10.81 4.75
CA ARG A 80 11.97 -11.01 3.78
C ARG A 80 11.06 -9.79 3.81
N ARG A 81 10.48 -9.45 2.66
CA ARG A 81 9.67 -8.24 2.51
C ARG A 81 8.26 -8.54 2.05
N ILE A 82 7.32 -7.81 2.63
CA ILE A 82 5.95 -7.72 2.14
C ILE A 82 5.60 -6.25 1.94
N THR A 83 4.57 -6.01 1.12
CA THR A 83 4.06 -4.66 0.90
C THR A 83 2.56 -4.59 1.09
N VAL A 84 2.09 -3.48 1.65
CA VAL A 84 0.68 -3.10 1.67
C VAL A 84 0.53 -1.96 0.68
N TYR A 85 -0.18 -2.23 -0.42
CA TYR A 85 -0.49 -1.29 -1.47
C TYR A 85 -1.93 -0.78 -1.29
N MET A 86 -2.10 0.53 -1.44
CA MET A 86 -3.38 1.21 -1.33
C MET A 86 -3.56 2.13 -2.54
N THR A 87 -4.71 2.02 -3.21
CA THR A 87 -5.07 2.86 -4.36
C THR A 87 -6.48 3.40 -4.21
N ARG A 88 -6.83 4.43 -4.98
CA ARG A 88 -8.22 4.93 -4.99
C ARG A 88 -9.17 3.90 -5.58
N ASN A 89 -10.35 3.79 -4.97
CA ASN A 89 -11.48 3.02 -5.47
C ASN A 89 -12.60 4.01 -5.87
N PRO A 90 -12.53 4.63 -7.06
CA PRO A 90 -13.39 5.76 -7.41
C PRO A 90 -14.88 5.42 -7.48
N ASN A 91 -15.21 4.14 -7.65
CA ASN A 91 -16.58 3.65 -7.73
C ASN A 91 -17.11 3.17 -6.37
N ASN A 92 -16.33 3.31 -5.29
CA ASN A 92 -16.65 2.80 -3.95
C ASN A 92 -17.20 1.36 -3.97
N ARG A 93 -16.63 0.51 -4.83
CA ARG A 93 -17.02 -0.90 -4.93
C ARG A 93 -16.53 -1.62 -3.69
N GLU A 94 -17.29 -2.58 -3.19
CA GLU A 94 -16.83 -3.47 -2.14
C GLU A 94 -16.63 -4.87 -2.71
N THR A 95 -15.63 -5.58 -2.21
CA THR A 95 -15.39 -6.98 -2.59
C THR A 95 -15.16 -7.83 -1.35
N ALA A 96 -15.36 -9.14 -1.52
CA ALA A 96 -14.83 -10.10 -0.56
C ALA A 96 -13.29 -10.04 -0.52
N PHE A 97 -12.73 -10.77 0.45
CA PHE A 97 -11.29 -11.00 0.55
C PHE A 97 -10.84 -11.95 -0.57
N LEU A 98 -10.15 -11.43 -1.57
CA LEU A 98 -9.72 -12.19 -2.75
C LEU A 98 -8.24 -12.57 -2.64
N PHE A 99 -7.86 -13.68 -3.27
CA PHE A 99 -6.49 -14.19 -3.30
C PHE A 99 -6.03 -14.41 -4.74
N ARG A 100 -4.78 -14.05 -5.04
CA ARG A 100 -4.14 -14.27 -6.34
C ARG A 100 -2.68 -14.67 -6.15
N THR A 101 -2.15 -15.38 -7.15
CA THR A 101 -0.72 -15.69 -7.26
C THR A 101 -0.24 -15.28 -8.65
N GLU A 102 0.92 -14.64 -8.70
CA GLU A 102 1.61 -14.23 -9.92
C GLU A 102 3.09 -14.59 -9.78
N GLY A 103 3.52 -15.65 -10.48
CA GLY A 103 4.84 -16.25 -10.25
C GLY A 103 5.01 -16.69 -8.79
N ALA A 104 6.05 -16.20 -8.13
CA ALA A 104 6.33 -16.47 -6.71
C ALA A 104 5.54 -15.56 -5.75
N VAL A 105 4.94 -14.48 -6.26
CA VAL A 105 4.25 -13.48 -5.45
C VAL A 105 2.83 -13.93 -5.16
N ARG A 106 2.47 -13.94 -3.89
CA ARG A 106 1.10 -14.18 -3.42
C ARG A 106 0.52 -12.89 -2.91
N SER A 107 -0.76 -12.67 -3.20
CA SER A 107 -1.46 -11.45 -2.84
C SER A 107 -2.87 -11.71 -2.32
N PHE A 108 -3.21 -11.05 -1.21
CA PHE A 108 -4.61 -10.85 -0.83
C PHE A 108 -5.02 -9.43 -1.15
N TYR A 109 -6.23 -9.24 -1.65
CA TYR A 109 -6.73 -7.92 -2.03
C TYR A 109 -8.23 -7.79 -1.83
N TRP A 110 -8.68 -6.57 -1.58
CA TRP A 110 -10.07 -6.22 -1.40
C TRP A 110 -10.30 -4.75 -1.71
N LEU A 111 -11.55 -4.39 -2.00
CA LEU A 111 -12.01 -3.01 -2.09
C LEU A 111 -12.90 -2.72 -0.89
N ASP A 112 -12.69 -1.59 -0.23
CA ASP A 112 -13.47 -1.14 0.94
C ASP A 112 -13.59 0.40 0.91
N GLY A 113 -14.81 0.89 0.75
CA GLY A 113 -15.09 2.33 0.63
C GLY A 113 -14.21 3.04 -0.42
N PRO A 114 -13.54 4.14 -0.07
CA PRO A 114 -12.81 4.98 -1.03
C PRO A 114 -11.48 4.38 -1.51
N LEU A 115 -11.04 3.25 -0.93
CA LEU A 115 -9.73 2.66 -1.19
C LEU A 115 -9.83 1.19 -1.60
N GLY A 116 -8.85 0.78 -2.40
CA GLY A 116 -8.53 -0.62 -2.68
C GLY A 116 -7.20 -0.98 -2.05
N TYR A 117 -7.12 -2.19 -1.52
CA TYR A 117 -5.99 -2.67 -0.75
C TYR A 117 -5.45 -3.96 -1.36
N ALA A 118 -4.13 -4.12 -1.34
CA ALA A 118 -3.47 -5.37 -1.65
C ALA A 118 -2.29 -5.57 -0.70
N ILE A 119 -2.15 -6.77 -0.15
CA ILE A 119 -0.95 -7.20 0.55
C ILE A 119 -0.27 -8.29 -0.26
N SER A 120 1.03 -8.11 -0.53
CA SER A 120 1.78 -8.96 -1.45
C SER A 120 3.15 -9.33 -0.88
N GLY A 121 3.59 -10.56 -1.15
CA GLY A 121 4.93 -11.02 -0.81
C GLY A 121 5.28 -12.37 -1.40
N GLU A 122 6.57 -12.67 -1.45
CA GLU A 122 7.12 -13.99 -1.81
C GLU A 122 7.20 -14.90 -0.58
N ILE A 123 6.06 -15.07 0.09
CA ILE A 123 5.89 -15.97 1.24
C ILE A 123 4.70 -16.89 0.98
N GLU A 124 4.58 -17.96 1.75
CA GLU A 124 3.48 -18.92 1.56
C GLU A 124 2.12 -18.34 1.91
N ARG A 125 1.05 -18.82 1.24
CA ARG A 125 -0.32 -18.35 1.48
C ARG A 125 -0.73 -18.46 2.95
N ALA A 126 -0.34 -19.55 3.61
CA ALA A 126 -0.65 -19.81 5.01
C ALA A 126 0.02 -18.80 5.95
N GLU A 127 1.19 -18.28 5.57
CA GLU A 127 1.90 -17.23 6.30
C GLU A 127 1.34 -15.84 5.97
N LEU A 128 0.99 -15.58 4.72
CA LEU A 128 0.45 -14.28 4.28
C LEU A 128 -0.96 -14.01 4.81
N MET A 129 -1.80 -15.04 4.93
CA MET A 129 -3.20 -14.92 5.37
C MET A 129 -3.38 -14.20 6.72
N PRO A 130 -2.72 -14.60 7.83
CA PRO A 130 -2.89 -13.92 9.12
C PRO A 130 -2.45 -12.45 9.06
N ILE A 131 -1.43 -12.13 8.26
CA ILE A 131 -0.98 -10.75 8.05
C ILE A 131 -2.04 -9.96 7.30
N ALA A 132 -2.60 -10.53 6.25
CA ALA A 132 -3.63 -9.92 5.45
C ALA A 132 -4.90 -9.61 6.28
N LYS A 133 -5.27 -10.53 7.18
CA LYS A 133 -6.34 -10.32 8.16
C LYS A 133 -6.02 -9.19 9.14
N ALA A 134 -4.80 -9.16 9.70
CA ALA A 134 -4.40 -8.08 10.60
C ALA A 134 -4.45 -6.71 9.90
N VAL A 135 -4.01 -6.63 8.65
CA VAL A 135 -4.13 -5.40 7.84
C VAL A 135 -5.60 -5.02 7.66
N TYR A 136 -6.47 -5.95 7.29
CA TYR A 136 -7.90 -5.70 7.13
C TYR A 136 -8.54 -5.14 8.42
N ASP A 137 -8.25 -5.76 9.57
CA ASP A 137 -8.81 -5.36 10.86
C ASP A 137 -8.29 -3.99 11.34
N ASN A 138 -7.07 -3.59 10.96
CA ASN A 138 -6.46 -2.30 11.35
C ASN A 138 -6.88 -1.11 10.45
N LEU A 139 -7.38 -1.38 9.24
CA LEU A 139 -7.69 -0.34 8.25
C LEU A 139 -9.19 0.01 8.19
N ARG A 140 -10.02 -0.71 8.94
CA ARG A 140 -11.43 -0.38 9.17
C ARG A 140 -11.65 0.70 10.22
#